data_AF-A0A0D1XPE7-F1
#
_entry.id   AF-A0A0D1XPE7-F1
#
_cell.length_a   1.000
_cell.length_b   1.000
_cell.length_c   1.000
_cell.angle_alpha   90.00
_cell.angle_beta   90.00
_cell.angle_gamma   90.00
#
_symmetry.space_group_name_H-M   'P 1'
#
loop_
_entity.id
_entity.type
_entity.pdbx_description
1 polymer ?
#
loop_
_entity_poly.entity_id
_entity_poly.type
_entity_poly.pdbx_seq_one_letter_code
_entity_poly.pdbx_strand_id
1 'polypeptide(L)'
;MNKEYNNKKLKTDIRNGLINHCEFFDLLNILKGYKDAGGKQNDAYAVLESLRGDIKDDSCKDIILELLDVITGFCSLYIRIWDNN
;
A
#
# COMPACT_ATOMS: atom_id res chain seq x y z
N MET A 1 7.45 -5.33 -17.44
CA MET A 1 6.09 -4.85 -17.09
C MET A 1 6.10 -3.33 -17.00
N ASN A 2 5.00 -2.67 -17.38
CA ASN A 2 4.90 -1.20 -17.38
C ASN A 2 4.58 -0.68 -15.95
N LYS A 3 5.34 0.33 -15.49
CA LYS A 3 5.13 1.04 -14.21
C LYS A 3 3.67 1.46 -14.01
N GLU A 4 3.05 2.04 -15.03
CA GLU A 4 1.68 2.56 -14.93
C GLU A 4 0.67 1.44 -14.63
N TYR A 5 0.86 0.28 -15.26
CA TYR A 5 0.03 -0.89 -15.01
C TYR A 5 0.17 -1.38 -13.56
N ASN A 6 1.41 -1.49 -13.06
CA ASN A 6 1.65 -1.94 -11.69
C ASN A 6 1.01 -0.99 -10.66
N ASN A 7 1.10 0.32 -10.88
CA ASN A 7 0.51 1.32 -9.98
C ASN A 7 -1.03 1.26 -9.98
N LYS A 8 -1.65 1.11 -11.16
CA LYS A 8 -3.10 0.94 -11.27
C LYS A 8 -3.58 -0.36 -10.63
N LYS A 9 -2.83 -1.44 -10.81
CA LYS A 9 -3.10 -2.73 -10.17
C LYS A 9 -3.01 -2.62 -8.65
N LEU A 10 -1.94 -2.05 -8.11
CA LEU A 10 -1.78 -1.83 -6.67
C LEU A 10 -2.97 -1.04 -6.09
N LYS A 11 -3.34 0.08 -6.73
CA LYS A 11 -4.47 0.90 -6.26
C LYS A 11 -5.78 0.10 -6.21
N THR A 12 -6.02 -0.70 -7.24
CA THR A 12 -7.23 -1.53 -7.37
C THR A 12 -7.25 -2.63 -6.32
N ASP A 13 -6.14 -3.34 -6.14
CA ASP A 13 -6.04 -4.46 -5.20
C ASP A 13 -6.22 -3.99 -3.75
N ILE A 14 -5.55 -2.90 -3.35
CA ILE A 14 -5.72 -2.33 -2.00
C ILE A 14 -7.14 -1.82 -1.80
N ARG A 15 -7.72 -1.10 -2.77
CA ARG A 15 -9.11 -0.63 -2.70
C ARG A 15 -10.09 -1.79 -2.52
N ASN A 16 -9.93 -2.85 -3.30
CA ASN A 16 -10.79 -4.03 -3.20
C ASN A 16 -10.60 -4.75 -1.87
N GLY A 17 -9.36 -4.84 -1.36
CA GLY A 17 -9.11 -5.40 -0.03
C GLY A 17 -9.82 -4.63 1.07
N LEU A 18 -9.76 -3.30 1.04
CA LEU A 18 -10.46 -2.44 1.99
C LEU A 18 -11.99 -2.62 1.92
N ILE A 19 -12.57 -2.64 0.72
CA ILE A 19 -14.02 -2.84 0.52
C ILE A 19 -14.48 -4.22 1.04
N ASN A 20 -13.63 -5.24 0.90
CA ASN A 20 -13.92 -6.59 1.36
C ASN A 20 -13.51 -6.83 2.82
N HIS A 21 -13.14 -5.78 3.56
CA HIS A 21 -12.70 -5.86 4.96
C HIS A 21 -11.53 -6.82 5.19
N CYS A 22 -10.57 -6.85 4.25
CA CYS A 22 -9.31 -7.57 4.46
C CYS A 22 -8.54 -6.98 5.63
N GLU A 23 -7.84 -7.84 6.36
CA GLU A 23 -7.02 -7.44 7.50
C GLU A 23 -5.74 -6.73 7.04
N PHE A 24 -5.11 -5.98 7.95
CA PHE A 24 -3.89 -5.23 7.66
C PHE A 24 -2.80 -6.09 6.98
N PHE A 25 -2.58 -7.32 7.46
CA PHE A 25 -1.55 -8.20 6.92
C PHE A 25 -1.85 -8.70 5.49
N ASP A 26 -3.11 -8.79 5.09
CA ASP A 26 -3.48 -9.14 3.71
C ASP A 26 -3.10 -8.00 2.76
N LEU A 27 -3.38 -6.76 3.17
CA LEU A 27 -3.02 -5.56 2.41
C LEU A 27 -1.49 -5.36 2.36
N LEU A 28 -0.80 -5.68 3.46
CA LEU A 28 0.65 -5.70 3.52
C LEU A 28 1.24 -6.69 2.51
N ASN A 29 0.63 -7.87 2.34
CA ASN A 29 1.06 -8.86 1.35
C ASN A 29 0.88 -8.35 -0.08
N ILE A 30 -0.16 -7.55 -0.36
CA ILE A 30 -0.32 -6.88 -1.66
C ILE A 30 0.85 -5.91 -1.91
N LEU A 31 1.24 -5.11 -0.92
CA LEU A 31 2.40 -4.20 -1.04
C LEU A 31 3.71 -4.95 -1.23
N LYS A 32 3.92 -6.07 -0.52
CA LYS A 32 5.09 -6.94 -0.71
C LYS A 32 5.14 -7.47 -2.15
N GLY A 33 4.01 -7.99 -2.65
CA GLY A 33 3.92 -8.45 -4.05
C GLY A 33 4.19 -7.33 -5.07
N TYR A 34 3.77 -6.10 -4.78
CA TYR A 34 4.10 -4.94 -5.61
C TYR A 34 5.62 -4.64 -5.62
N LYS A 35 6.28 -4.69 -4.45
CA LYS A 35 7.75 -4.54 -4.37
C LYS A 35 8.45 -5.65 -5.16
N ASP A 36 8.05 -6.90 -4.97
CA ASP A 36 8.67 -8.07 -5.61
C ASP A 36 8.55 -8.01 -7.14
N ALA A 37 7.49 -7.37 -7.65
CA ALA A 37 7.31 -7.08 -9.07
C ALA A 37 8.15 -5.89 -9.60
N GLY A 38 9.06 -5.35 -8.78
CA GLY A 38 9.92 -4.19 -9.11
C GLY A 38 9.30 -2.83 -8.82
N GLY A 39 8.22 -2.79 -8.03
CA GLY A 39 7.56 -1.56 -7.59
C GLY A 39 8.44 -0.70 -6.69
N LYS A 40 8.39 0.62 -6.88
CA LYS A 40 9.20 1.58 -6.12
C LYS A 40 8.43 2.14 -4.94
N GLN A 41 9.13 2.41 -3.84
CA GLN A 41 8.58 3.00 -2.61
C GLN A 41 7.80 4.30 -2.88
N ASN A 42 8.41 5.25 -3.60
CA ASN A 42 7.76 6.53 -3.93
C ASN A 42 6.48 6.37 -4.77
N ASP A 43 6.46 5.35 -5.64
CA ASP A 43 5.29 5.07 -6.47
C ASP A 43 4.16 4.44 -5.63
N ALA A 44 4.49 3.51 -4.71
CA ALA A 44 3.54 2.96 -3.76
C ALA A 44 2.97 4.04 -2.83
N TYR A 45 3.83 4.94 -2.31
CA TYR A 45 3.43 6.08 -1.50
C TYR A 45 2.40 6.95 -2.22
N ALA A 46 2.70 7.38 -3.45
CA ALA A 46 1.81 8.22 -4.24
C ALA A 46 0.47 7.53 -4.55
N VAL A 47 0.48 6.21 -4.77
CA VAL A 47 -0.74 5.41 -4.98
C VAL A 47 -1.59 5.38 -3.72
N LEU A 48 -1.01 5.12 -2.55
CA LEU A 48 -1.75 5.08 -1.29
C LEU A 48 -2.28 6.45 -0.86
N GLU A 49 -1.50 7.52 -1.03
CA GLU A 49 -1.96 8.89 -0.79
C GLU A 49 -3.13 9.26 -1.71
N SER A 50 -3.05 8.91 -3.00
CA SER A 50 -4.16 9.11 -3.92
C SER A 50 -5.40 8.32 -3.49
N LEU A 51 -5.23 7.08 -3.02
CA LEU A 51 -6.35 6.27 -2.54
C LEU A 51 -6.97 6.83 -1.26
N ARG A 52 -6.16 7.35 -0.34
CA ARG A 52 -6.61 8.00 0.90
C ARG A 52 -7.52 9.20 0.62
N GLY A 53 -7.21 9.98 -0.42
CA GLY A 53 -8.05 11.09 -0.88
C GLY A 53 -9.39 10.67 -1.50
N ASP A 54 -9.46 9.46 -2.08
CA ASP A 54 -10.66 8.94 -2.76
C ASP A 54 -11.63 8.24 -1.80
N ILE A 55 -11.15 7.74 -0.66
CA ILE A 55 -11.95 6.99 0.31
C ILE A 55 -12.60 7.94 1.31
N LYS A 56 -13.91 7.74 1.56
CA LYS A 56 -14.66 8.54 2.54
C LYS A 56 -14.68 7.92 3.93
N ASP A 57 -14.67 6.59 4.00
CA ASP A 57 -14.72 5.82 5.24
C ASP A 57 -13.45 6.02 6.07
N ASP A 58 -13.61 6.40 7.34
CA ASP A 58 -12.47 6.74 8.21
C ASP A 58 -11.69 5.51 8.65
N SER A 59 -12.35 4.37 8.91
CA SER A 59 -11.66 3.12 9.25
C SER A 59 -10.75 2.64 8.11
N CYS A 60 -11.20 2.76 6.87
CA CYS A 60 -10.35 2.49 5.70
C CYS A 60 -9.18 3.46 5.58
N LYS A 61 -9.35 4.75 5.94
CA LYS A 61 -8.25 5.73 5.93
C LYS A 61 -7.20 5.40 6.99
N ASP A 62 -7.62 4.97 8.18
CA ASP A 62 -6.72 4.58 9.25
C ASP A 62 -5.81 3.43 8.81
N ILE A 63 -6.37 2.40 8.17
CA ILE A 63 -5.58 1.30 7.59
C ILE A 63 -4.61 1.80 6.51
N ILE A 64 -5.03 2.74 5.65
CA ILE A 64 -4.14 3.31 4.65
C ILE A 64 -2.98 4.08 5.32
N LEU A 65 -3.24 4.80 6.41
CA LEU A 65 -2.20 5.48 7.19
C LEU A 65 -1.18 4.48 7.76
N GLU A 66 -1.64 3.35 8.32
CA GLU A 66 -0.74 2.30 8.79
C GLU A 66 0.12 1.71 7.66
N LEU A 67 -0.46 1.52 6.47
CA LEU A 67 0.30 1.07 5.30
C LEU A 67 1.32 2.13 4.83
N LEU A 68 1.00 3.42 4.95
CA LEU A 68 1.92 4.52 4.66
C LEU A 68 3.08 4.56 5.66
N ASP A 69 2.84 4.26 6.94
CA ASP A 69 3.90 4.11 7.95
C ASP A 69 4.86 2.97 7.58
N VAL A 70 4.34 1.87 7.03
CA VAL A 70 5.18 0.79 6.48
C VAL A 70 6.01 1.28 5.31
N ILE A 71 5.40 1.99 4.35
CA ILE A 71 6.09 2.50 3.16
C ILE A 71 7.19 3.48 3.54
N THR A 72 6.96 4.35 4.52
CA THR A 72 7.92 5.38 4.94
C THR A 72 8.94 4.89 5.96
N GLY A 73 8.77 3.66 6.46
CA GLY A 73 9.69 3.03 7.40
C GLY A 73 9.42 3.37 8.87
N PHE A 74 8.35 4.10 9.18
CA PHE A 74 7.80 4.31 10.52
C PHE A 74 7.07 3.07 11.06
N CYS A 75 7.65 1.90 10.83
CA CYS A 75 7.10 0.61 11.20
C CYS A 75 8.15 -0.25 11.89
N SER A 76 7.69 -1.31 12.56
CA SER A 76 8.59 -2.30 13.14
C SER A 76 9.40 -3.02 12.06
N LEU A 77 10.63 -3.41 12.38
CA LEU A 77 11.53 -4.08 11.44
C LEU A 77 10.93 -5.35 10.81
N TYR A 78 10.08 -6.09 11.53
CA TYR A 78 9.49 -7.34 11.06
C TYR A 78 8.42 -7.17 9.96
N ILE A 79 7.81 -5.99 9.82
CA ILE A 79 6.84 -5.68 8.73
C ILE A 79 7.40 -4.76 7.65
N ARG A 80 8.64 -4.28 7.82
CA ARG A 80 9.26 -3.36 6.88
C ARG A 80 9.35 -3.98 5.48
N ILE A 81 8.96 -3.20 4.47
CA ILE A 81 8.99 -3.63 3.07
C ILE A 81 10.18 -2.99 2.35
N TRP A 82 10.37 -1.68 2.45
CA TRP A 82 11.54 -1.00 1.87
C TRP A 82 12.55 -0.67 2.96
N ASP A 83 13.81 -1.00 2.72
CA ASP A 83 14.91 -0.56 3.57
C ASP A 83 15.23 0.90 3.19
N ASN A 84 15.09 1.81 4.15
CA ASN A 84 15.60 3.17 4.01
C ASN A 84 17.13 3.06 3.96
N ASN A 85 17.70 3.09 2.75
CA ASN A 85 19.14 3.18 2.50
C ASN A 85 19.47 4.61 2.07
#